data_AF-A0A957DB18-F1
#
_entry.id   AF-A0A957DB18-F1
#
_cell.length_a   1.000
_cell.length_b   1.000
_cell.length_c   1.000
_cell.angle_alpha   90.00
_cell.angle_beta   90.00
_cell.angle_gamma   90.00
#
_symmetry.space_group_name_H-M   'P 1'
#
loop_
_entity.id
_entity.type
_entity.pdbx_description
1 polymer ?
#
loop_
_entity_poly.entity_id
_entity_poly.type
_entity_poly.pdbx_seq_one_letter_code
_entity_poly.pdbx_strand_id
1 'polypeptide(L)'
;IMTADRGWCEDLWHFETITDQENSLLVEKQQYVTGDGCPDLVRRITYVWNGEQYAWEKSEIEPLPSDTSAVCAIQWADEADETNDQAIAILEDALADWPVVMDERWGPASADYFRLKLGMWYDLRGQPELAQQQLQTVRDNPIASEYELASNMARDYLSARQLYGLFAGCRAMDDDYSQAYQAIPFDGLGANLSVMREMWGFAAPKWWAYGADHVCDARTAFRTDVQTLSSESDEQAVMAWLNGVGVSWTAVSLADLNNDNLTDWLILTSLDNSATWWELWAFVQNEAGYTLLYVGRLYTHERPSGITYRPFQLPAGQGTMHVVVADKALTAFTLSPQGDGWRVRELLSYWGETAVTNIRFTQTDTTLSLFIAQNSVEKQYDWFSDTATFTYVASNPPTQAEQIGHIEQLIFQQSDYQEAIAQIQALLTQGIVEPQRSSNETYAEPARVEPRLRYLLGLCYELTGDADNAVAAYWQVWHDFPDNLYALSARRKLEPIAP
;
A
#
# COMPACT_ATOMS: atom_id res chain seq x y z
N ILE A 1 16.72 -20.51 4.13
CA ILE A 1 15.66 -20.50 5.15
C ILE A 1 16.18 -19.67 6.32
N MET A 2 15.95 -18.36 6.29
CA MET A 2 16.18 -17.48 7.43
C MET A 2 14.83 -17.26 8.08
N THR A 3 14.65 -17.75 9.30
CA THR A 3 13.46 -17.50 10.13
C THR A 3 13.81 -16.37 11.08
N ALA A 4 13.29 -15.17 10.80
CA ALA A 4 13.27 -14.05 11.74
C ALA A 4 12.04 -14.19 12.67
N ASP A 5 12.05 -13.48 13.79
CA ASP A 5 11.04 -13.54 14.83
C ASP A 5 9.62 -13.21 14.34
N ARG A 6 8.66 -14.04 14.78
CA ARG A 6 7.24 -14.10 14.37
C ARG A 6 6.49 -12.77 14.59
N GLY A 7 6.41 -11.96 13.54
CA GLY A 7 5.32 -10.98 13.36
C GLY A 7 4.14 -11.66 12.67
N TRP A 8 2.90 -11.37 13.09
CA TRP A 8 1.69 -12.11 12.67
C TRP A 8 1.15 -11.75 11.27
N CYS A 9 1.93 -11.02 10.48
CA CYS A 9 1.71 -10.81 9.04
C CYS A 9 2.99 -11.18 8.30
N GLU A 10 3.43 -12.43 8.40
CA GLU A 10 4.45 -12.97 7.50
C GLU A 10 3.72 -13.55 6.29
N ASP A 11 3.63 -12.77 5.21
CA ASP A 11 3.46 -13.36 3.89
C ASP A 11 4.66 -14.30 3.69
N LEU A 12 4.43 -15.61 3.83
CA LEU A 12 5.47 -16.60 3.58
C LEU A 12 5.52 -16.84 2.07
N TRP A 13 6.50 -16.22 1.42
CA TRP A 13 6.77 -16.40 0.00
C TRP A 13 7.54 -17.68 -0.22
N HIS A 14 6.91 -18.68 -0.85
CA HIS A 14 7.59 -19.88 -1.30
C HIS A 14 7.66 -19.93 -2.83
N PHE A 15 8.87 -20.05 -3.36
CA PHE A 15 9.11 -20.16 -4.80
C PHE A 15 9.45 -21.61 -5.16
N GLU A 16 8.65 -22.21 -6.04
CA GLU A 16 8.88 -23.55 -6.59
C GLU A 16 9.11 -23.44 -8.11
N THR A 17 10.20 -24.02 -8.61
CA THR A 17 10.40 -24.18 -10.05
C THR A 17 9.91 -25.56 -10.47
N ILE A 18 8.86 -25.60 -11.30
CA ILE A 18 8.37 -26.84 -11.89
C ILE A 18 8.87 -26.87 -13.33
N THR A 19 9.83 -27.75 -13.60
CA THR A 19 10.28 -28.03 -14.97
C THR A 19 9.51 -29.22 -15.50
N ASP A 20 8.50 -28.98 -16.33
CA ASP A 20 8.07 -30.00 -17.28
C ASP A 20 8.94 -29.90 -18.55
N GLN A 21 8.93 -30.93 -19.40
CA GLN A 21 9.89 -31.05 -20.50
C GLN A 21 9.77 -29.94 -21.57
N GLU A 22 8.80 -29.03 -21.49
CA GLU A 22 8.61 -27.94 -22.45
C GLU A 22 8.46 -26.55 -21.82
N ASN A 23 8.09 -26.42 -20.53
CA ASN A 23 7.93 -25.13 -19.84
C ASN A 23 8.56 -25.11 -18.44
N SER A 24 9.37 -24.09 -18.18
CA SER A 24 9.78 -23.72 -16.82
C SER A 24 8.69 -22.86 -16.19
N LEU A 25 8.07 -23.36 -15.13
CA LEU A 25 7.12 -22.61 -14.31
C LEU A 25 7.81 -22.11 -13.05
N LEU A 26 7.57 -20.84 -12.70
CA LEU A 26 7.85 -20.31 -11.37
C LEU A 26 6.51 -20.18 -10.65
N VAL A 27 6.36 -20.88 -9.53
CA VAL A 27 5.17 -20.80 -8.69
C VAL A 27 5.55 -20.05 -7.44
N GLU A 28 4.84 -18.97 -7.18
CA GLU A 28 4.90 -18.22 -5.93
C GLU A 28 3.67 -18.60 -5.09
N LYS A 29 3.90 -19.05 -3.86
CA LYS A 29 2.84 -19.26 -2.88
C LYS A 29 2.89 -18.12 -1.87
N GLN A 30 1.76 -17.45 -1.71
CA GLN A 30 1.51 -16.46 -0.67
C GLN A 30 0.62 -17.14 0.37
N GLN A 31 1.12 -17.29 1.60
CA GLN A 31 0.37 -17.89 2.69
C GLN A 31 -0.13 -16.79 3.62
N TYR A 32 -1.45 -16.70 3.77
CA TYR A 32 -2.08 -15.80 4.73
C TYR A 32 -2.45 -16.61 5.96
N VAL A 33 -1.80 -16.27 7.08
CA VAL A 33 -2.01 -16.96 8.35
C VAL A 33 -3.40 -16.64 8.84
N THR A 34 -4.28 -17.65 8.84
CA THR A 34 -5.65 -17.47 9.32
C THR A 34 -5.69 -17.41 10.86
N GLY A 35 -4.64 -17.86 11.56
CA GLY A 35 -4.56 -17.81 13.02
C GLY A 35 -5.32 -18.95 13.71
N ASP A 36 -5.12 -19.11 15.03
CA ASP A 36 -5.83 -20.09 15.89
C ASP A 36 -5.78 -21.57 15.45
N GLY A 37 -4.76 -21.97 14.69
CA GLY A 37 -4.59 -23.36 14.24
C GLY A 37 -5.52 -23.78 13.10
N CYS A 38 -6.17 -22.82 12.43
CA CYS A 38 -6.88 -23.07 11.19
C CYS A 38 -5.91 -23.20 10.00
N PRO A 39 -6.31 -23.89 8.91
CA PRO A 39 -5.50 -23.94 7.70
C PRO A 39 -5.26 -22.54 7.14
N ASP A 40 -4.03 -22.28 6.71
CA ASP A 40 -3.68 -21.01 6.07
C ASP A 40 -4.41 -20.89 4.72
N LEU A 41 -4.78 -19.66 4.35
CA LEU A 41 -5.24 -19.37 3.00
C LEU A 41 -4.00 -19.30 2.12
N VAL A 42 -3.89 -20.22 1.16
CA VAL A 42 -2.73 -20.25 0.24
C VAL A 42 -3.17 -19.72 -1.13
N ARG A 43 -2.64 -18.57 -1.53
CA ARG A 43 -2.77 -18.05 -2.89
C ARG A 43 -1.56 -18.49 -3.69
N ARG A 44 -1.81 -19.19 -4.79
CA ARG A 44 -0.81 -19.69 -5.72
C ARG A 44 -0.80 -18.80 -6.97
N ILE A 45 0.32 -18.10 -7.18
CA ILE A 45 0.57 -17.30 -8.37
C ILE A 45 1.52 -18.08 -9.27
N THR A 46 1.10 -18.33 -10.50
CA THR A 46 1.90 -19.07 -11.49
C THR A 46 2.46 -18.09 -12.52
N TYR A 47 3.75 -18.22 -12.79
CA TYR A 47 4.46 -17.52 -13.83
C TYR A 47 5.06 -18.52 -14.83
N VAL A 48 4.92 -18.22 -16.12
CA VAL A 48 5.45 -19.06 -17.21
C VAL A 48 6.67 -18.37 -17.82
N TRP A 49 7.74 -19.12 -18.03
CA TRP A 49 8.89 -18.64 -18.78
C TRP A 49 8.54 -18.50 -20.26
N ASN A 50 8.58 -17.29 -20.80
CA ASN A 50 8.24 -17.02 -22.20
C ASN A 50 9.45 -17.05 -23.16
N GLY A 51 10.62 -17.46 -22.68
CA GLY A 51 11.88 -17.41 -23.43
C GLY A 51 12.84 -16.29 -22.98
N GLU A 52 12.30 -15.22 -22.37
CA GLU A 52 13.08 -14.05 -21.93
C GLU A 52 12.91 -13.76 -20.43
N GLN A 53 11.71 -13.91 -19.90
CA GLN A 53 11.37 -13.67 -18.50
C GLN A 53 10.21 -14.54 -18.03
N TYR A 54 10.01 -14.60 -16.72
CA TYR A 54 8.79 -15.16 -16.12
C TYR A 54 7.65 -14.15 -16.26
N ALA A 55 6.63 -14.50 -17.04
CA ALA A 55 5.41 -13.70 -17.19
C ALA A 55 4.32 -14.28 -16.29
N TRP A 56 3.56 -13.41 -15.61
CA TRP A 56 2.39 -13.84 -14.83
C TRP A 56 1.40 -14.58 -15.74
N GLU A 57 0.90 -15.73 -15.30
CA GLU A 57 -0.08 -16.53 -16.02
C GLU A 57 -1.44 -16.53 -15.31
N LYS A 58 -1.46 -16.89 -14.03
CA LYS A 58 -2.69 -16.97 -13.24
C LYS A 58 -2.43 -16.83 -11.75
N SER A 59 -3.49 -16.54 -11.00
CA SER A 59 -3.53 -16.59 -9.53
C SER A 59 -4.77 -17.40 -9.13
N GLU A 60 -4.59 -18.36 -8.24
CA GLU A 60 -5.68 -19.20 -7.73
C GLU A 60 -5.51 -19.42 -6.22
N ILE A 61 -6.60 -19.58 -5.50
CA ILE A 61 -6.58 -19.93 -4.08
C ILE A 61 -6.64 -21.46 -3.99
N GLU A 62 -5.74 -22.07 -3.21
CA GLU A 62 -5.78 -23.51 -2.97
C GLU A 62 -7.05 -23.89 -2.20
N PRO A 63 -7.76 -24.96 -2.60
CA PRO A 63 -9.03 -25.31 -2.00
C PRO A 63 -8.85 -25.70 -0.53
N LEU A 64 -9.82 -25.31 0.30
CA LEU A 64 -9.82 -25.68 1.72
C LEU A 64 -9.88 -27.22 1.89
N PRO A 65 -9.06 -27.82 2.77
CA PRO A 65 -9.15 -29.25 3.08
C PRO A 65 -10.55 -29.66 3.58
N SER A 66 -11.06 -30.78 3.07
CA SER A 66 -12.43 -31.25 3.36
C SER A 66 -12.68 -31.65 4.81
N ASP A 67 -11.62 -31.89 5.59
CA ASP A 67 -11.67 -32.26 7.02
C ASP A 67 -11.57 -31.04 7.96
N THR A 68 -11.62 -29.83 7.40
CA THR A 68 -11.56 -28.58 8.17
C THR A 68 -12.82 -28.40 9.04
N SER A 69 -12.63 -28.01 10.30
CA SER A 69 -13.75 -27.69 11.20
C SER A 69 -14.59 -26.52 10.66
N ALA A 70 -15.88 -26.46 10.99
CA ALA A 70 -16.77 -25.38 10.53
C ALA A 70 -16.24 -23.97 10.89
N VAL A 71 -15.66 -23.82 12.09
CA VAL A 71 -15.04 -22.56 12.55
C VAL A 71 -13.93 -22.13 11.60
N CYS A 72 -13.02 -23.05 11.29
CA CYS A 72 -11.90 -22.77 10.40
C CYS A 72 -12.34 -22.63 8.94
N ALA A 73 -13.42 -23.30 8.53
CA ALA A 73 -13.97 -23.14 7.19
C ALA A 73 -14.54 -21.74 6.98
N ILE A 74 -15.34 -21.24 7.93
CA ILE A 74 -15.91 -19.89 7.85
C ILE A 74 -14.79 -18.84 7.92
N GLN A 75 -13.79 -19.05 8.79
CA GLN A 75 -12.63 -18.15 8.87
C GLN A 75 -11.83 -18.15 7.56
N TRP A 76 -11.58 -19.31 6.98
CA TRP A 76 -10.93 -19.40 5.67
C TRP A 76 -11.77 -18.74 4.58
N ALA A 77 -13.09 -18.90 4.61
CA ALA A 77 -13.98 -18.25 3.64
C ALA A 77 -13.92 -16.73 3.76
N ASP A 78 -13.93 -16.20 5.00
CA ASP A 78 -13.76 -14.77 5.29
C ASP A 78 -12.45 -14.22 4.72
N GLU A 79 -11.39 -15.03 4.79
CA GLU A 79 -10.07 -14.72 4.25
C GLU A 79 -10.01 -14.80 2.72
N ALA A 80 -10.71 -15.77 2.14
CA ALA A 80 -10.72 -16.07 0.72
C ALA A 80 -11.57 -15.11 -0.14
N ASP A 81 -12.43 -14.30 0.48
CA ASP A 81 -13.21 -13.20 -0.10
C ASP A 81 -14.29 -13.57 -1.15
N GLU A 82 -14.99 -12.55 -1.70
CA GLU A 82 -16.10 -12.71 -2.64
C GLU A 82 -15.69 -13.29 -4.01
N THR A 83 -14.40 -13.31 -4.33
CA THR A 83 -13.89 -13.81 -5.61
C THR A 83 -13.81 -15.34 -5.62
N ASN A 84 -13.97 -15.99 -4.45
CA ASN A 84 -13.84 -17.43 -4.30
C ASN A 84 -15.20 -18.15 -4.18
N ASP A 85 -15.50 -19.02 -5.16
CA ASP A 85 -16.74 -19.81 -5.17
C ASP A 85 -16.88 -20.76 -3.97
N GLN A 86 -15.78 -21.35 -3.50
CA GLN A 86 -15.79 -22.23 -2.32
C GLN A 86 -16.09 -21.44 -1.05
N ALA A 87 -15.58 -20.20 -0.94
CA ALA A 87 -15.86 -19.33 0.20
C ALA A 87 -17.35 -18.99 0.30
N ILE A 88 -17.98 -18.64 -0.83
CA ILE A 88 -19.42 -18.38 -0.89
C ILE A 88 -20.23 -19.63 -0.51
N ALA A 89 -19.89 -20.80 -1.06
CA ALA A 89 -20.56 -22.05 -0.70
C ALA A 89 -20.42 -22.39 0.79
N ILE A 90 -19.24 -22.16 1.38
CA ILE A 90 -19.03 -22.36 2.83
C ILE A 90 -19.94 -21.43 3.65
N LEU A 91 -20.06 -20.15 3.28
CA LEU A 91 -20.94 -19.22 4.00
C LEU A 91 -22.42 -19.55 3.80
N GLU A 92 -22.83 -19.93 2.59
CA GLU A 92 -24.20 -20.40 2.32
C GLU A 92 -24.58 -21.59 3.22
N ASP A 93 -23.72 -22.61 3.27
CA ASP A 93 -23.92 -23.81 4.08
C ASP A 93 -23.93 -23.47 5.58
N ALA A 94 -22.97 -22.66 6.04
CA ALA A 94 -22.88 -22.24 7.44
C ALA A 94 -24.10 -21.42 7.88
N LEU A 95 -24.63 -20.54 7.02
CA LEU A 95 -25.80 -19.71 7.36
C LEU A 95 -27.13 -20.47 7.30
N ALA A 96 -27.15 -21.70 6.75
CA ALA A 96 -28.30 -22.59 6.81
C ALA A 96 -28.39 -23.33 8.16
N ASP A 97 -27.25 -23.64 8.79
CA ASP A 97 -27.15 -24.27 10.12
C ASP A 97 -25.98 -23.67 10.90
N TRP A 98 -26.20 -22.46 11.45
CA TRP A 98 -25.14 -21.68 12.08
C TRP A 98 -24.54 -22.41 13.29
N PRO A 99 -23.22 -22.70 13.31
CA PRO A 99 -22.64 -23.46 14.41
C PRO A 99 -22.61 -22.64 15.70
N VAL A 100 -23.19 -23.15 16.79
CA VAL A 100 -23.26 -22.46 18.10
C VAL A 100 -21.88 -22.04 18.64
N VAL A 101 -20.83 -22.80 18.32
CA VAL A 101 -19.44 -22.45 18.69
C VAL A 101 -18.98 -21.11 18.08
N MET A 102 -19.59 -20.67 16.98
CA MET A 102 -19.33 -19.36 16.39
C MET A 102 -19.87 -18.23 17.26
N ASP A 103 -20.96 -18.44 17.98
CA ASP A 103 -21.52 -17.43 18.89
C ASP A 103 -20.60 -17.20 20.09
N GLU A 104 -19.96 -18.27 20.58
CA GLU A 104 -18.94 -18.17 21.63
C GLU A 104 -17.67 -17.47 21.13
N ARG A 105 -17.25 -17.80 19.90
CA ARG A 105 -15.98 -17.31 19.35
C ARG A 105 -16.08 -15.89 18.82
N TRP A 106 -17.13 -15.57 18.08
CA TRP A 106 -17.30 -14.28 17.41
C TRP A 106 -18.42 -13.48 17.98
N GLY A 107 -19.40 -14.05 18.66
CA GLY A 107 -20.49 -13.34 19.32
C GLY A 107 -21.86 -13.72 18.75
N PRO A 108 -22.94 -13.46 19.51
CA PRO A 108 -24.30 -13.91 19.20
C PRO A 108 -24.90 -13.33 17.91
N ALA A 109 -24.43 -12.18 17.43
CA ALA A 109 -24.85 -11.55 16.18
C ALA A 109 -23.93 -11.87 14.98
N SER A 110 -22.96 -12.79 15.16
CA SER A 110 -22.01 -13.13 14.10
C SER A 110 -22.70 -13.71 12.85
N ALA A 111 -23.75 -14.51 13.01
CA ALA A 111 -24.55 -15.01 11.88
C ALA A 111 -25.16 -13.88 11.03
N ASP A 112 -25.65 -12.81 11.68
CA ASP A 112 -26.21 -11.64 10.98
C ASP A 112 -25.11 -10.87 10.21
N TYR A 113 -23.92 -10.74 10.81
CA TYR A 113 -22.77 -10.14 10.15
C TYR A 113 -22.29 -10.94 8.92
N PHE A 114 -22.16 -12.27 9.02
CA PHE A 114 -21.76 -13.08 7.88
C PHE A 114 -22.85 -13.13 6.79
N ARG A 115 -24.14 -13.05 7.17
CA ARG A 115 -25.24 -12.91 6.22
C ARG A 115 -25.19 -11.57 5.49
N LEU A 116 -24.85 -10.48 6.20
CA LEU A 116 -24.61 -9.17 5.60
C LEU A 116 -23.48 -9.24 4.56
N LYS A 117 -22.32 -9.81 4.93
CA LYS A 117 -21.19 -10.01 4.01
C LYS A 117 -21.57 -10.82 2.78
N LEU A 118 -22.24 -11.96 2.97
CA LEU A 118 -22.68 -12.80 1.86
C LEU A 118 -23.63 -12.04 0.92
N GLY A 119 -24.54 -11.24 1.47
CA GLY A 119 -25.41 -10.37 0.69
C GLY A 119 -24.63 -9.39 -0.21
N MET A 120 -23.58 -8.79 0.32
CA MET A 120 -22.73 -7.90 -0.47
C MET A 120 -21.91 -8.64 -1.52
N TRP A 121 -21.37 -9.81 -1.17
CA TRP A 121 -20.60 -10.64 -2.08
C TRP A 121 -21.43 -11.02 -3.31
N TYR A 122 -22.72 -11.35 -3.11
CA TYR A 122 -23.63 -11.54 -4.24
C TYR A 122 -23.80 -10.29 -5.10
N ASP A 123 -23.94 -9.09 -4.51
CA ASP A 123 -24.12 -7.85 -5.28
C ASP A 123 -22.86 -7.52 -6.10
N LEU A 124 -21.67 -7.66 -5.49
CA LEU A 124 -20.36 -7.51 -6.15
C LEU A 124 -20.17 -8.50 -7.30
N ARG A 125 -20.80 -9.68 -7.22
CA ARG A 125 -20.80 -10.70 -8.27
C ARG A 125 -21.93 -10.54 -9.31
N GLY A 126 -22.68 -9.44 -9.26
CA GLY A 126 -23.79 -9.18 -10.17
C GLY A 126 -25.00 -10.11 -9.95
N GLN A 127 -25.24 -10.53 -8.70
CA GLN A 127 -26.38 -11.35 -8.28
C GLN A 127 -27.30 -10.53 -7.34
N PRO A 128 -27.93 -9.44 -7.84
CA PRO A 128 -28.62 -8.47 -7.00
C PRO A 128 -29.85 -9.05 -6.29
N GLU A 129 -30.51 -10.07 -6.83
CA GLU A 129 -31.66 -10.70 -6.19
C GLU A 129 -31.26 -11.48 -4.93
N LEU A 130 -30.17 -12.24 -5.00
CA LEU A 130 -29.62 -12.97 -3.86
C LEU A 130 -29.07 -12.00 -2.82
N ALA A 131 -28.38 -10.95 -3.27
CA ALA A 131 -27.93 -9.86 -2.41
C ALA A 131 -29.09 -9.24 -1.63
N GLN A 132 -30.14 -8.82 -2.36
CA GLN A 132 -31.33 -8.22 -1.77
C GLN A 132 -31.99 -9.16 -0.77
N GLN A 133 -32.09 -10.45 -1.06
CA GLN A 133 -32.66 -11.43 -0.13
C GLN A 133 -31.88 -11.51 1.19
N GLN A 134 -30.55 -11.65 1.14
CA GLN A 134 -29.73 -11.75 2.34
C GLN A 134 -29.78 -10.46 3.17
N LEU A 135 -29.61 -9.32 2.51
CA LEU A 135 -29.60 -8.00 3.16
C LEU A 135 -30.97 -7.64 3.76
N GLN A 136 -32.08 -7.96 3.07
CA GLN A 136 -33.42 -7.77 3.63
C GLN A 136 -33.66 -8.68 4.84
N THR A 137 -33.12 -9.89 4.83
CA THR A 137 -33.22 -10.80 5.98
C THR A 137 -32.51 -10.19 7.20
N VAL A 138 -31.28 -9.70 7.05
CA VAL A 138 -30.54 -9.03 8.13
C VAL A 138 -31.25 -7.77 8.62
N ARG A 139 -31.82 -6.98 7.70
CA ARG A 139 -32.57 -5.76 8.04
C ARG A 139 -33.87 -6.05 8.79
N ASP A 140 -34.69 -6.97 8.29
CA ASP A 140 -36.07 -7.13 8.72
C ASP A 140 -36.24 -8.21 9.80
N ASN A 141 -35.36 -9.23 9.83
CA ASN A 141 -35.42 -10.36 10.75
C ASN A 141 -34.01 -10.77 11.22
N PRO A 142 -33.24 -9.88 11.89
CA PRO A 142 -31.95 -10.26 12.44
C PRO A 142 -32.10 -11.38 13.49
N ILE A 143 -31.14 -12.30 13.52
CA ILE A 143 -31.07 -13.41 14.47
C ILE A 143 -30.91 -12.88 15.90
N ALA A 144 -30.05 -11.88 16.11
CA ALA A 144 -29.79 -11.27 17.40
C ALA A 144 -30.22 -9.79 17.39
N SER A 145 -31.55 -9.57 17.43
CA SER A 145 -32.19 -8.26 17.26
C SER A 145 -31.78 -7.16 18.24
N GLU A 146 -31.20 -7.53 19.39
CA GLU A 146 -30.64 -6.60 20.37
C GLU A 146 -29.35 -5.92 19.91
N TYR A 147 -28.72 -6.43 18.83
CA TYR A 147 -27.51 -5.87 18.23
C TYR A 147 -27.80 -5.25 16.87
N GLU A 148 -27.97 -3.93 16.84
CA GLU A 148 -28.51 -3.22 15.67
C GLU A 148 -27.49 -2.93 14.56
N LEU A 149 -26.18 -3.13 14.77
CA LEU A 149 -25.16 -2.68 13.82
C LEU A 149 -25.33 -3.30 12.43
N ALA A 150 -25.45 -4.63 12.34
CA ALA A 150 -25.58 -5.34 11.06
C ALA A 150 -26.90 -4.99 10.34
N SER A 151 -28.00 -4.81 11.08
CA SER A 151 -29.30 -4.45 10.50
C SER A 151 -29.37 -2.99 10.04
N ASN A 152 -28.71 -2.07 10.74
CA ASN A 152 -28.52 -0.69 10.31
C ASN A 152 -27.69 -0.63 9.02
N MET A 153 -26.53 -1.30 9.00
CA MET A 153 -25.69 -1.45 7.82
C MET A 153 -26.46 -2.00 6.61
N ALA A 154 -27.24 -3.06 6.79
CA ALA A 154 -28.06 -3.64 5.72
C ALA A 154 -29.14 -2.66 5.21
N ARG A 155 -29.81 -1.93 6.12
CA ARG A 155 -30.81 -0.92 5.77
C ARG A 155 -30.20 0.20 4.92
N ASP A 156 -29.06 0.72 5.38
CA ASP A 156 -28.45 1.92 4.81
C ASP A 156 -27.73 1.57 3.50
N TYR A 157 -27.14 0.37 3.40
CA TYR A 157 -26.71 -0.23 2.13
C TYR A 157 -27.87 -0.32 1.14
N LEU A 158 -28.97 -1.00 1.49
CA LEU A 158 -30.10 -1.22 0.55
C LEU A 158 -30.69 0.10 0.05
N SER A 159 -30.80 1.08 0.95
CA SER A 159 -31.34 2.40 0.63
C SER A 159 -30.43 3.17 -0.33
N ALA A 160 -29.13 3.22 -0.06
CA ALA A 160 -28.17 3.89 -0.92
C ALA A 160 -27.98 3.15 -2.25
N ARG A 161 -27.92 1.81 -2.23
CA ARG A 161 -27.84 0.93 -3.40
C ARG A 161 -28.95 1.19 -4.41
N GLN A 162 -30.18 1.30 -3.92
CA GLN A 162 -31.36 1.54 -4.74
C GLN A 162 -31.34 2.92 -5.41
N LEU A 163 -30.83 3.93 -4.72
CA LEU A 163 -30.87 5.32 -5.19
C LEU A 163 -29.67 5.66 -6.08
N TYR A 164 -28.49 5.13 -5.76
CA TYR A 164 -27.22 5.65 -6.25
C TYR A 164 -26.24 4.58 -6.77
N GLY A 165 -26.57 3.29 -6.72
CA GLY A 165 -25.71 2.22 -7.23
C GLY A 165 -24.89 1.49 -6.16
N LEU A 166 -24.15 0.47 -6.59
CA LEU A 166 -23.42 -0.47 -5.74
C LEU A 166 -22.38 0.20 -4.85
N PHE A 167 -21.59 1.11 -5.41
CA PHE A 167 -20.58 1.87 -4.68
C PHE A 167 -21.19 2.68 -3.54
N ALA A 168 -22.30 3.36 -3.80
CA ALA A 168 -22.98 4.15 -2.78
C ALA A 168 -23.55 3.28 -1.64
N GLY A 169 -24.06 2.07 -1.98
CA GLY A 169 -24.45 1.06 -1.00
C GLY A 169 -23.29 0.65 -0.10
N CYS A 170 -22.17 0.27 -0.71
CA CYS A 170 -20.94 -0.10 0.01
C CYS A 170 -20.45 1.00 0.94
N ARG A 171 -20.37 2.23 0.44
CA ARG A 171 -19.93 3.36 1.24
C ARG A 171 -20.86 3.66 2.42
N ALA A 172 -22.18 3.64 2.23
CA ALA A 172 -23.12 3.91 3.32
C ALA A 172 -22.91 2.92 4.48
N MET A 173 -22.66 1.65 4.15
CA MET A 173 -22.35 0.63 5.13
C MET A 173 -20.96 0.80 5.77
N ASP A 174 -19.93 1.18 5.01
CA ASP A 174 -18.60 1.45 5.55
C ASP A 174 -18.60 2.70 6.46
N ASP A 175 -19.46 3.69 6.18
CA ASP A 175 -19.68 4.86 7.02
C ASP A 175 -20.28 4.43 8.39
N ASP A 176 -21.29 3.57 8.39
CA ASP A 176 -21.87 2.99 9.61
C ASP A 176 -20.83 2.22 10.42
N TYR A 177 -20.06 1.36 9.75
CA TYR A 177 -18.99 0.59 10.38
C TYR A 177 -17.91 1.49 10.98
N SER A 178 -17.43 2.48 10.22
CA SER A 178 -16.42 3.44 10.66
C SER A 178 -16.90 4.26 11.86
N GLN A 179 -18.16 4.68 11.86
CA GLN A 179 -18.76 5.39 12.98
C GLN A 179 -18.84 4.50 14.23
N ALA A 180 -19.28 3.26 14.07
CA ALA A 180 -19.33 2.30 15.17
C ALA A 180 -17.92 2.04 15.73
N TYR A 181 -16.94 1.83 14.84
CA TYR A 181 -15.55 1.55 15.20
C TYR A 181 -14.90 2.68 16.01
N GLN A 182 -15.17 3.95 15.66
CA GLN A 182 -14.70 5.11 16.43
C GLN A 182 -15.21 5.16 17.87
N ALA A 183 -16.31 4.44 18.19
CA ALA A 183 -16.82 4.32 19.54
C ALA A 183 -16.10 3.26 20.39
N ILE A 184 -15.27 2.42 19.78
CA ILE A 184 -14.52 1.36 20.48
C ILE A 184 -13.27 1.96 21.15
N PRO A 185 -13.10 1.81 22.48
CA PRO A 185 -11.89 2.24 23.15
C PRO A 185 -10.66 1.50 22.60
N PHE A 186 -9.64 2.26 22.19
CA PHE A 186 -8.35 1.72 21.76
C PHE A 186 -7.49 1.39 23.00
N ASP A 187 -7.00 0.16 23.12
CA ASP A 187 -6.20 -0.29 24.27
C ASP A 187 -4.67 -0.24 24.05
N GLY A 188 -4.24 0.32 22.92
CA GLY A 188 -2.83 0.43 22.54
C GLY A 188 -2.31 -0.77 21.75
N LEU A 189 -3.04 -1.88 21.68
CA LEU A 189 -2.70 -3.08 20.89
C LEU A 189 -3.69 -3.38 19.76
N GLY A 190 -4.86 -2.72 19.74
CA GLY A 190 -5.83 -2.80 18.66
C GLY A 190 -7.25 -2.46 19.14
N ALA A 191 -8.24 -2.83 18.34
CA ALA A 191 -9.64 -2.78 18.76
C ALA A 191 -9.92 -3.86 19.81
N ASN A 192 -10.61 -3.50 20.89
CA ASN A 192 -10.96 -4.44 21.95
C ASN A 192 -12.09 -5.37 21.49
N LEU A 193 -11.74 -6.57 21.01
CA LEU A 193 -12.69 -7.56 20.50
C LEU A 193 -13.79 -7.91 21.51
N SER A 194 -13.48 -7.92 22.82
CA SER A 194 -14.50 -8.17 23.85
C SER A 194 -15.55 -7.07 23.90
N VAL A 195 -15.13 -5.80 23.80
CA VAL A 195 -16.04 -4.66 23.76
C VAL A 195 -16.89 -4.69 22.50
N MET A 196 -16.32 -5.10 21.35
CA MET A 196 -17.08 -5.20 20.11
C MET A 196 -18.14 -6.30 20.18
N ARG A 197 -17.83 -7.48 20.75
CA ARG A 197 -18.85 -8.52 21.00
C ARG A 197 -19.95 -8.02 21.94
N GLU A 198 -19.60 -7.24 22.96
CA GLU A 198 -20.57 -6.66 23.88
C GLU A 198 -21.46 -5.60 23.22
N MET A 199 -20.89 -4.73 22.38
CA MET A 199 -21.61 -3.61 21.76
C MET A 199 -22.35 -4.00 20.49
N TRP A 200 -21.76 -4.85 19.66
CA TRP A 200 -22.24 -5.16 18.31
C TRP A 200 -22.72 -6.60 18.18
N GLY A 201 -22.46 -7.44 19.19
CA GLY A 201 -22.81 -8.86 19.15
C GLY A 201 -21.87 -9.67 18.27
N PHE A 202 -20.86 -9.07 17.65
CA PHE A 202 -19.86 -9.79 16.86
C PHE A 202 -18.46 -9.15 16.97
N ALA A 203 -17.43 -9.98 16.78
CA ALA A 203 -16.05 -9.57 16.59
C ALA A 203 -15.35 -10.41 15.52
N ALA A 204 -15.12 -9.83 14.34
CA ALA A 204 -14.52 -10.55 13.22
C ALA A 204 -12.98 -10.65 13.36
N PRO A 205 -12.36 -11.71 12.82
CA PRO A 205 -10.96 -12.01 13.04
C PRO A 205 -9.97 -11.02 12.40
N LYS A 206 -10.36 -10.22 11.40
CA LYS A 206 -9.46 -9.28 10.69
C LYS A 206 -9.28 -7.90 11.30
N TRP A 207 -10.00 -7.56 12.36
CA TRP A 207 -10.14 -6.17 12.83
C TRP A 207 -8.90 -5.55 13.52
N TRP A 208 -7.83 -6.33 13.68
CA TRP A 208 -6.56 -5.87 14.26
C TRP A 208 -5.48 -5.64 13.19
N ALA A 209 -5.71 -6.04 11.93
CA ALA A 209 -4.76 -5.86 10.84
C ALA A 209 -4.87 -4.43 10.29
N TYR A 210 -4.04 -3.54 10.86
CA TYR A 210 -3.79 -2.14 10.47
C TYR A 210 -4.32 -1.72 9.08
N GLY A 211 -5.49 -1.06 9.05
CA GLY A 211 -5.86 -0.15 7.97
C GLY A 211 -6.70 -0.69 6.81
N ALA A 212 -7.32 -1.87 6.95
CA ALA A 212 -8.27 -2.41 5.95
C ALA A 212 -9.71 -2.51 6.51
N ASP A 213 -10.17 -1.46 7.20
CA ASP A 213 -11.44 -1.38 7.92
C ASP A 213 -12.64 -1.05 7.02
N HIS A 214 -12.80 -1.80 5.93
CA HIS A 214 -14.00 -1.73 5.08
C HIS A 214 -14.69 -3.08 5.05
N VAL A 215 -16.00 -3.08 5.31
CA VAL A 215 -16.81 -4.30 5.21
C VAL A 215 -17.03 -4.61 3.74
N CYS A 216 -17.14 -3.58 2.88
CA CYS A 216 -17.18 -3.71 1.42
C CYS A 216 -15.85 -3.30 0.77
N ASP A 217 -15.43 -4.01 -0.27
CA ASP A 217 -14.41 -3.48 -1.17
C ASP A 217 -15.01 -2.38 -2.06
N ALA A 218 -14.91 -1.14 -1.57
CA ALA A 218 -15.35 0.06 -2.27
C ALA A 218 -14.72 0.20 -3.67
N ARG A 219 -13.49 -0.31 -3.88
CA ARG A 219 -12.82 -0.25 -5.20
C ARG A 219 -13.48 -1.23 -6.18
N THR A 220 -13.79 -2.44 -5.72
CA THR A 220 -14.49 -3.44 -6.54
C THR A 220 -15.93 -3.00 -6.85
N ALA A 221 -16.62 -2.43 -5.87
CA ALA A 221 -17.93 -1.81 -6.08
C ALA A 221 -17.88 -0.67 -7.12
N PHE A 222 -16.88 0.21 -7.01
CA PHE A 222 -16.67 1.32 -7.94
C PHE A 222 -16.39 0.84 -9.37
N ARG A 223 -15.54 -0.18 -9.54
CA ARG A 223 -15.29 -0.83 -10.83
C ARG A 223 -16.52 -1.50 -11.42
N THR A 224 -17.43 -1.99 -10.59
CA THR A 224 -18.65 -2.63 -11.06
C THR A 224 -19.66 -1.59 -11.54
N ASP A 225 -19.88 -0.51 -10.77
CA ASP A 225 -20.79 0.56 -11.18
C ASP A 225 -20.35 1.28 -12.45
N VAL A 226 -19.05 1.37 -12.73
CA VAL A 226 -18.53 2.04 -13.94
C VAL A 226 -19.00 1.34 -15.23
N GLN A 227 -19.35 0.05 -15.15
CA GLN A 227 -19.84 -0.72 -16.30
C GLN A 227 -21.22 -0.22 -16.78
N THR A 228 -21.89 0.62 -15.99
CA THR A 228 -23.13 1.28 -16.37
C THR A 228 -22.91 2.51 -17.27
N LEU A 229 -21.67 3.02 -17.36
CA LEU A 229 -21.32 4.10 -18.28
C LEU A 229 -21.22 3.60 -19.71
N SER A 230 -21.89 4.31 -20.62
CA SER A 230 -21.77 4.06 -22.07
C SER A 230 -20.38 4.43 -22.56
N SER A 231 -19.84 3.69 -23.54
CA SER A 231 -18.61 4.05 -24.24
C SER A 231 -18.70 5.40 -24.95
N GLU A 232 -19.89 5.93 -25.21
CA GLU A 232 -20.10 7.27 -25.82
C GLU A 232 -20.15 8.41 -24.78
N SER A 233 -19.93 8.13 -23.49
CA SER A 233 -20.02 9.15 -22.44
C SER A 233 -18.89 10.18 -22.59
N ASP A 234 -19.25 11.46 -22.65
CA ASP A 234 -18.31 12.58 -22.62
C ASP A 234 -17.88 12.94 -21.19
N GLU A 235 -17.00 13.95 -21.05
CA GLU A 235 -16.53 14.43 -19.74
C GLU A 235 -17.70 14.73 -18.79
N GLN A 236 -18.72 15.43 -19.30
CA GLN A 236 -19.84 15.89 -18.49
C GLN A 236 -20.66 14.70 -17.99
N ALA A 237 -20.88 13.68 -18.83
CA ALA A 237 -21.55 12.45 -18.46
C ALA A 237 -20.77 11.66 -17.40
N VAL A 238 -19.44 11.53 -17.54
CA VAL A 238 -18.59 10.85 -16.54
C VAL A 238 -18.62 11.59 -15.21
N MET A 239 -18.49 12.92 -15.20
CA MET A 239 -18.55 13.70 -13.95
C MET A 239 -19.95 13.69 -13.31
N ALA A 240 -21.01 13.72 -14.13
CA ALA A 240 -22.38 13.59 -13.64
C ALA A 240 -22.61 12.21 -13.00
N TRP A 241 -22.06 11.15 -13.60
CA TRP A 241 -22.10 9.81 -13.03
C TRP A 241 -21.32 9.73 -11.72
N LEU A 242 -20.08 10.24 -11.65
CA LEU A 242 -19.29 10.29 -10.40
C LEU A 242 -20.07 10.97 -9.27
N ASN A 243 -20.65 12.14 -9.55
CA ASN A 243 -21.49 12.85 -8.59
C ASN A 243 -22.75 12.04 -8.23
N GLY A 244 -23.34 11.33 -9.19
CA GLY A 244 -24.52 10.49 -9.02
C GLY A 244 -24.28 9.29 -8.10
N VAL A 245 -23.14 8.62 -8.24
CA VAL A 245 -22.71 7.54 -7.33
C VAL A 245 -22.09 8.09 -6.03
N GLY A 246 -21.97 9.42 -5.92
CA GLY A 246 -21.48 10.15 -4.76
C GLY A 246 -19.96 10.18 -4.62
N VAL A 247 -19.18 9.79 -5.62
CA VAL A 247 -17.72 9.85 -5.57
C VAL A 247 -17.24 11.30 -5.64
N SER A 248 -16.48 11.72 -4.63
CA SER A 248 -15.81 13.02 -4.66
C SER A 248 -14.63 12.97 -5.63
N TRP A 249 -14.51 13.97 -6.51
CA TRP A 249 -13.39 14.10 -7.45
C TRP A 249 -12.89 15.55 -7.47
N THR A 250 -11.65 15.75 -7.89
CA THR A 250 -11.02 17.08 -7.87
C THR A 250 -10.26 17.45 -9.13
N ALA A 251 -9.89 16.47 -9.95
CA ALA A 251 -9.06 16.70 -11.11
C ALA A 251 -9.30 15.63 -12.17
N VAL A 252 -9.26 16.07 -13.42
CA VAL A 252 -9.52 15.25 -14.61
C VAL A 252 -8.49 15.61 -15.66
N SER A 253 -7.97 14.61 -16.37
CA SER A 253 -7.12 14.82 -17.53
C SER A 253 -7.46 13.80 -18.61
N LEU A 254 -7.58 14.30 -19.85
CA LEU A 254 -7.71 13.49 -21.05
C LEU A 254 -6.38 12.81 -21.35
N ALA A 255 -6.42 11.52 -21.66
CA ALA A 255 -5.27 10.75 -22.05
C ALA A 255 -5.64 9.72 -23.13
N ASP A 256 -4.65 9.24 -23.85
CA ASP A 256 -4.75 8.00 -24.63
C ASP A 256 -3.73 7.06 -23.97
N LEU A 257 -4.18 6.30 -22.98
CA LEU A 257 -3.33 5.53 -22.08
C LEU A 257 -2.89 4.22 -22.71
N ASN A 258 -3.70 3.67 -23.61
CA ASN A 258 -3.43 2.41 -24.29
C ASN A 258 -2.99 2.59 -25.77
N ASN A 259 -2.96 3.82 -26.28
CA ASN A 259 -2.60 4.20 -27.65
C ASN A 259 -3.57 3.66 -28.72
N ASP A 260 -4.86 3.53 -28.39
CA ASP A 260 -5.90 3.12 -29.33
C ASP A 260 -6.60 4.30 -30.06
N ASN A 261 -6.19 5.53 -29.73
CA ASN A 261 -6.78 6.80 -30.20
C ASN A 261 -8.22 7.07 -29.69
N LEU A 262 -8.68 6.33 -28.69
CA LEU A 262 -9.86 6.66 -27.90
C LEU A 262 -9.48 7.61 -26.75
N THR A 263 -10.50 8.19 -26.12
CA THR A 263 -10.30 9.16 -25.04
C THR A 263 -10.43 8.47 -23.69
N ASP A 264 -9.29 8.23 -23.06
CA ASP A 264 -9.20 7.78 -21.69
C ASP A 264 -9.20 8.95 -20.71
N TRP A 265 -9.51 8.66 -19.46
CA TRP A 265 -9.55 9.66 -18.40
C TRP A 265 -8.65 9.25 -17.24
N LEU A 266 -7.87 10.22 -16.77
CA LEU A 266 -7.23 10.15 -15.47
C LEU A 266 -8.03 11.02 -14.51
N ILE A 267 -8.57 10.41 -13.46
CA ILE A 267 -9.44 11.08 -12.50
C ILE A 267 -8.89 10.86 -11.09
N LEU A 268 -8.76 11.96 -10.35
CA LEU A 268 -8.41 11.91 -8.94
C LEU A 268 -9.68 11.94 -8.09
N THR A 269 -9.91 10.86 -7.36
CA THR A 269 -11.13 10.61 -6.58
C THR A 269 -10.82 10.44 -5.10
N SER A 270 -11.83 10.59 -4.22
CA SER A 270 -11.78 10.15 -2.83
C SER A 270 -12.96 9.21 -2.62
N LEU A 271 -12.66 7.92 -2.42
CA LEU A 271 -13.68 6.89 -2.20
C LEU A 271 -14.07 6.77 -0.72
N ASP A 272 -13.14 7.08 0.19
CA ASP A 272 -13.28 6.99 1.64
C ASP A 272 -13.75 8.31 2.29
N ASN A 273 -14.14 9.31 1.48
CA ASN A 273 -14.40 10.69 1.92
C ASN A 273 -13.27 11.31 2.76
N SER A 274 -12.07 10.72 2.73
CA SER A 274 -10.93 11.25 3.46
C SER A 274 -10.50 12.56 2.82
N ALA A 275 -10.36 13.59 3.64
CA ALA A 275 -9.75 14.84 3.20
C ALA A 275 -8.26 14.66 2.83
N THR A 276 -7.64 13.56 3.27
CA THR A 276 -6.19 13.35 3.16
C THR A 276 -5.74 12.32 2.14
N TRP A 277 -6.65 11.44 1.71
CA TRP A 277 -6.33 10.33 0.83
C TRP A 277 -7.12 10.44 -0.47
N TRP A 278 -6.39 10.49 -1.57
CA TRP A 278 -6.94 10.55 -2.91
C TRP A 278 -6.45 9.35 -3.72
N GLU A 279 -7.27 8.85 -4.61
CA GLU A 279 -6.98 7.72 -5.48
C GLU A 279 -6.98 8.17 -6.93
N LEU A 280 -5.90 7.87 -7.63
CA LEU A 280 -5.78 8.11 -9.05
C LEU A 280 -6.34 6.89 -9.78
N TRP A 281 -7.33 7.14 -10.64
CA TRP A 281 -8.01 6.13 -11.43
C TRP A 281 -7.88 6.42 -12.92
N ALA A 282 -7.65 5.37 -13.70
CA ALA A 282 -7.64 5.41 -15.16
C ALA A 282 -8.93 4.78 -15.69
N PHE A 283 -9.73 5.56 -16.41
CA PHE A 283 -10.91 5.10 -17.13
C PHE A 283 -10.49 4.86 -18.57
N VAL A 284 -10.17 3.61 -18.89
CA VAL A 284 -9.70 3.21 -20.22
C VAL A 284 -10.91 2.85 -21.07
N GLN A 285 -11.17 3.61 -22.13
CA GLN A 285 -12.32 3.43 -23.00
C GLN A 285 -12.17 2.14 -23.82
N ASN A 286 -13.28 1.44 -24.05
CA ASN A 286 -13.35 0.30 -24.95
C ASN A 286 -14.73 0.25 -25.65
N GLU A 287 -14.93 -0.73 -26.55
CA GLU A 287 -16.19 -0.85 -27.30
C GLU A 287 -17.42 -1.01 -26.39
N ALA A 288 -17.28 -1.71 -25.27
CA ALA A 288 -18.36 -2.02 -24.33
C ALA A 288 -18.61 -0.93 -23.27
N GLY A 289 -17.69 0.02 -23.09
CA GLY A 289 -17.78 1.03 -22.03
C GLY A 289 -16.40 1.50 -21.58
N TYR A 290 -16.20 1.48 -20.26
CA TYR A 290 -14.92 1.83 -19.63
C TYR A 290 -14.41 0.69 -18.77
N THR A 291 -13.11 0.42 -18.87
CA THR A 291 -12.37 -0.40 -17.90
C THR A 291 -11.72 0.52 -16.89
N LEU A 292 -12.07 0.34 -15.62
CA LEU A 292 -11.54 1.18 -14.55
C LEU A 292 -10.33 0.52 -13.88
N LEU A 293 -9.19 1.20 -13.94
CA LEU A 293 -7.91 0.74 -13.40
C LEU A 293 -7.47 1.62 -12.23
N TYR A 294 -7.16 0.97 -11.11
CA TYR A 294 -6.56 1.65 -9.97
C TYR A 294 -5.08 1.93 -10.28
N VAL A 295 -4.69 3.20 -10.25
CA VAL A 295 -3.32 3.60 -10.56
C VAL A 295 -2.48 3.70 -9.29
N GLY A 296 -3.01 4.34 -8.25
CA GLY A 296 -2.30 4.51 -6.99
C GLY A 296 -3.02 5.44 -6.01
N ARG A 297 -2.51 5.50 -4.78
CA ARG A 297 -2.99 6.41 -3.72
C ARG A 297 -2.03 7.59 -3.58
N LEU A 298 -2.60 8.77 -3.42
CA LEU A 298 -1.89 10.02 -3.17
C LEU A 298 -2.29 10.52 -1.78
N TYR A 299 -1.29 10.79 -0.95
CA TYR A 299 -1.48 11.43 0.36
C TYR A 299 -1.30 12.94 0.21
N THR A 300 -2.33 13.71 0.53
CA THR A 300 -2.25 15.18 0.49
C THR A 300 -3.06 15.76 1.65
N HIS A 301 -2.49 16.67 2.45
CA HIS A 301 -3.24 17.33 3.53
C HIS A 301 -4.33 18.27 3.02
N GLU A 302 -4.24 18.67 1.76
CA GLU A 302 -5.14 19.59 1.10
C GLU A 302 -5.77 18.90 -0.11
N ARG A 303 -6.99 19.30 -0.45
CA ARG A 303 -7.65 18.84 -1.69
C ARG A 303 -6.79 19.25 -2.89
N PRO A 304 -6.31 18.31 -3.71
CA PRO A 304 -5.48 18.63 -4.87
C PRO A 304 -6.23 19.55 -5.84
N SER A 305 -5.56 20.61 -6.29
CA SER A 305 -6.18 21.63 -7.16
C SER A 305 -6.27 21.22 -8.63
N GLY A 306 -5.59 20.14 -9.02
CA GLY A 306 -5.54 19.64 -10.39
C GLY A 306 -4.54 18.49 -10.53
N ILE A 307 -4.51 17.90 -11.72
CA ILE A 307 -3.46 16.97 -12.12
C ILE A 307 -2.75 17.48 -13.37
N THR A 308 -1.44 17.27 -13.43
CA THR A 308 -0.65 17.42 -14.66
C THR A 308 -0.31 16.04 -15.18
N TYR A 309 -0.76 15.71 -16.38
CA TYR A 309 -0.47 14.46 -17.07
C TYR A 309 0.53 14.68 -18.21
N ARG A 310 1.50 13.76 -18.34
CA ARG A 310 2.45 13.72 -19.46
C ARG A 310 2.78 12.27 -19.83
N PRO A 311 2.58 11.86 -21.10
CA PRO A 311 3.10 10.60 -21.61
C PRO A 311 4.57 10.72 -22.03
N PHE A 312 5.32 9.62 -21.86
CA PHE A 312 6.71 9.48 -22.28
C PHE A 312 6.90 8.14 -22.98
N GLN A 313 7.49 8.16 -24.17
CA GLN A 313 7.83 6.93 -24.88
C GLN A 313 9.07 6.30 -24.25
N LEU A 314 8.94 5.06 -23.79
CA LEU A 314 10.07 4.32 -23.22
C LEU A 314 11.00 3.80 -24.34
N PRO A 315 12.31 3.64 -24.07
CA PRO A 315 13.26 3.10 -25.03
C PRO A 315 12.86 1.71 -25.55
N ALA A 316 13.37 1.34 -26.73
CA ALA A 316 13.27 0.00 -27.30
C ALA A 316 11.83 -0.57 -27.43
N GLY A 317 10.82 0.29 -27.57
CA GLY A 317 9.43 -0.15 -27.74
C GLY A 317 8.79 -0.71 -26.47
N GLN A 318 9.32 -0.38 -25.29
CA GLN A 318 8.78 -0.80 -23.99
C GLN A 318 7.44 -0.13 -23.61
N GLY A 319 6.77 0.51 -24.58
CA GLY A 319 5.47 1.16 -24.41
C GLY A 319 5.55 2.62 -23.97
N THR A 320 4.39 3.12 -23.54
CA THR A 320 4.24 4.49 -23.02
C THR A 320 4.24 4.47 -21.50
N MET A 321 5.08 5.29 -20.90
CA MET A 321 5.02 5.63 -19.49
C MET A 321 4.14 6.87 -19.29
N HIS A 322 3.25 6.79 -18.31
CA HIS A 322 2.33 7.85 -17.93
C HIS A 322 2.79 8.46 -16.62
N VAL A 323 2.99 9.78 -16.60
CA VAL A 323 3.41 10.51 -15.40
C VAL A 323 2.32 11.49 -15.02
N VAL A 324 1.85 11.36 -13.78
CA VAL A 324 0.79 12.18 -13.21
C VAL A 324 1.32 12.87 -11.96
N VAL A 325 1.05 14.17 -11.88
CA VAL A 325 1.46 15.04 -10.77
C VAL A 325 0.21 15.65 -10.17
N ALA A 326 0.00 15.46 -8.88
CA ALA A 326 -1.07 16.11 -8.13
C ALA A 326 -0.45 16.82 -6.92
N ASP A 327 -0.25 18.13 -7.04
CA ASP A 327 0.36 18.98 -6.00
C ASP A 327 1.74 18.46 -5.51
N LYS A 328 1.77 17.76 -4.37
CA LYS A 328 2.98 17.23 -3.73
C LYS A 328 3.26 15.76 -4.04
N ALA A 329 2.38 15.14 -4.82
CA ALA A 329 2.46 13.73 -5.17
C ALA A 329 2.73 13.54 -6.67
N LEU A 330 3.51 12.51 -6.98
CA LEU A 330 3.82 12.08 -8.33
C LEU A 330 3.66 10.57 -8.42
N THR A 331 2.99 10.12 -9.48
CA THR A 331 2.92 8.70 -9.84
C THR A 331 3.34 8.54 -11.29
N ALA A 332 4.27 7.62 -11.55
CA ALA A 332 4.61 7.14 -12.87
C ALA A 332 4.20 5.68 -13.00
N PHE A 333 3.56 5.32 -14.11
CA PHE A 333 3.05 3.98 -14.36
C PHE A 333 3.05 3.64 -15.85
N THR A 334 2.88 2.35 -16.16
CA THR A 334 2.65 1.84 -17.52
C THR A 334 1.37 1.01 -17.53
N LEU A 335 0.73 0.91 -18.69
CA LEU A 335 -0.33 -0.06 -18.93
C LEU A 335 0.22 -1.23 -19.75
N SER A 336 -0.03 -2.45 -19.29
CA SER A 336 0.24 -3.65 -20.07
C SER A 336 -1.04 -4.46 -20.28
N PRO A 337 -1.25 -5.04 -21.48
CA PRO A 337 -2.39 -5.91 -21.71
C PRO A 337 -2.29 -7.16 -20.83
N GLN A 338 -3.43 -7.62 -20.30
CA GLN A 338 -3.57 -8.83 -19.48
C GLN A 338 -4.89 -9.52 -19.81
N GLY A 339 -4.82 -10.62 -20.59
CA GLY A 339 -6.01 -11.26 -21.13
C GLY A 339 -6.80 -10.29 -22.02
N ASP A 340 -8.10 -10.14 -21.74
CA ASP A 340 -8.99 -9.18 -22.41
C ASP A 340 -8.97 -7.78 -21.77
N GLY A 341 -8.09 -7.55 -20.78
CA GLY A 341 -8.04 -6.33 -20.00
C GLY A 341 -6.66 -5.66 -19.97
N TRP A 342 -6.52 -4.71 -19.05
CA TRP A 342 -5.31 -3.93 -18.84
C TRP A 342 -4.88 -4.03 -17.39
N ARG A 343 -3.57 -3.97 -17.17
CA ARG A 343 -2.96 -3.91 -15.84
C ARG A 343 -2.13 -2.64 -15.71
N VAL A 344 -2.29 -1.97 -14.57
CA VAL A 344 -1.36 -0.90 -14.17
C VAL A 344 -0.13 -1.54 -13.55
N ARG A 345 1.04 -1.14 -14.05
CA ARG A 345 2.32 -1.36 -13.38
C ARG A 345 2.85 -0.02 -12.90
N GLU A 346 2.81 0.18 -11.59
CA GLU A 346 3.45 1.33 -10.96
C GLU A 346 4.97 1.24 -11.15
N LEU A 347 5.58 2.32 -11.63
CA LEU A 347 7.02 2.45 -11.85
C LEU A 347 7.69 3.29 -10.77
N LEU A 348 6.95 4.27 -10.24
CA LEU A 348 7.37 5.18 -9.20
C LEU A 348 6.12 5.79 -8.56
N SER A 349 5.95 5.64 -7.25
CA SER A 349 5.08 6.50 -6.45
C SER A 349 5.92 7.34 -5.51
N TYR A 350 5.62 8.63 -5.48
CA TYR A 350 6.32 9.60 -4.67
C TYR A 350 5.31 10.52 -3.99
N TRP A 351 5.45 10.67 -2.67
CA TRP A 351 4.76 11.69 -1.89
C TRP A 351 5.79 12.51 -1.12
N GLY A 352 5.71 13.83 -1.24
CA GLY A 352 6.55 14.77 -0.51
C GLY A 352 5.75 15.69 0.41
N GLU A 353 6.42 16.28 1.39
CA GLU A 353 5.82 17.35 2.22
C GLU A 353 5.59 18.64 1.43
N THR A 354 6.19 18.75 0.24
CA THR A 354 6.20 19.95 -0.59
C THR A 354 5.92 19.67 -2.05
N ALA A 355 5.35 20.67 -2.70
CA ALA A 355 4.88 20.57 -4.08
C ALA A 355 6.02 20.19 -5.03
N VAL A 356 5.70 19.34 -6.00
CA VAL A 356 6.59 19.07 -7.13
C VAL A 356 6.59 20.33 -8.01
N THR A 357 7.71 21.04 -8.07
CA THR A 357 7.77 22.33 -8.79
C THR A 357 8.19 22.16 -10.25
N ASN A 358 8.99 21.13 -10.55
CA ASN A 358 9.43 20.85 -11.90
C ASN A 358 9.69 19.35 -12.09
N ILE A 359 9.34 18.85 -13.27
CA ILE A 359 9.67 17.51 -13.72
C ILE A 359 10.28 17.63 -15.11
N ARG A 360 11.47 17.08 -15.27
CA ARG A 360 12.13 16.99 -16.56
C ARG A 360 12.64 15.59 -16.80
N PHE A 361 12.58 15.17 -18.05
CA PHE A 361 13.18 13.94 -18.51
C PHE A 361 14.39 14.28 -19.38
N THR A 362 15.45 13.51 -19.23
CA THR A 362 16.55 13.52 -20.20
C THR A 362 16.74 12.13 -20.72
N GLN A 363 16.76 12.00 -22.05
CA GLN A 363 17.02 10.73 -22.71
C GLN A 363 18.30 10.85 -23.52
N THR A 364 19.22 9.92 -23.28
CA THR A 364 20.35 9.63 -24.15
C THR A 364 20.08 8.33 -24.89
N ASP A 365 21.01 7.91 -25.76
CA ASP A 365 20.90 6.62 -26.46
C ASP A 365 20.86 5.42 -25.49
N THR A 366 21.37 5.58 -24.26
CA THR A 366 21.54 4.48 -23.29
C THR A 366 20.85 4.72 -21.96
N THR A 367 20.42 5.94 -21.65
CA THR A 367 19.83 6.27 -20.35
C THR A 367 18.58 7.13 -20.50
N LEU A 368 17.57 6.83 -19.68
CA LEU A 368 16.43 7.69 -19.45
C LEU A 368 16.47 8.12 -17.99
N SER A 369 16.55 9.43 -17.73
CA SER A 369 16.59 9.99 -16.39
C SER A 369 15.39 10.89 -16.15
N LEU A 370 14.78 10.76 -14.98
CA LEU A 370 13.71 11.58 -14.44
C LEU A 370 14.29 12.48 -13.34
N PHE A 371 14.09 13.79 -13.47
CA PHE A 371 14.45 14.75 -12.44
C PHE A 371 13.19 15.38 -11.86
N ILE A 372 13.12 15.40 -10.53
CA ILE A 372 11.99 15.93 -9.75
C ILE A 372 12.51 17.04 -8.84
N ALA A 373 12.11 18.29 -9.09
CA ALA A 373 12.50 19.43 -8.25
C ALA A 373 11.48 19.71 -7.14
N GLN A 374 11.97 19.85 -5.90
CA GLN A 374 11.19 20.11 -4.68
C GLN A 374 12.03 20.93 -3.68
N ASN A 375 11.49 22.02 -3.13
CA ASN A 375 12.20 22.86 -2.13
C ASN A 375 13.64 23.26 -2.50
N SER A 376 13.89 23.55 -3.77
CA SER A 376 15.23 23.84 -4.31
C SER A 376 16.19 22.64 -4.38
N VAL A 377 15.70 21.43 -4.09
CA VAL A 377 16.41 20.15 -4.28
C VAL A 377 15.85 19.44 -5.50
N GLU A 378 16.72 19.09 -6.44
CA GLU A 378 16.36 18.27 -7.59
C GLU A 378 16.80 16.82 -7.35
N LYS A 379 15.84 15.89 -7.31
CA LYS A 379 16.10 14.44 -7.21
C LYS A 379 16.19 13.84 -8.60
N GLN A 380 17.24 13.05 -8.85
CA GLN A 380 17.43 12.29 -10.09
C GLN A 380 17.07 10.82 -9.85
N TYR A 381 16.34 10.26 -10.81
CA TYR A 381 16.04 8.84 -10.92
C TYR A 381 16.45 8.37 -12.31
N ASP A 382 17.11 7.24 -12.41
CA ASP A 382 17.47 6.64 -13.69
C ASP A 382 16.61 5.41 -13.96
N TRP A 383 16.23 5.23 -15.23
CA TRP A 383 15.47 4.09 -15.72
C TRP A 383 16.39 2.87 -15.84
N PHE A 384 15.97 1.76 -15.25
CA PHE A 384 16.64 0.47 -15.38
C PHE A 384 15.77 -0.44 -16.24
N SER A 385 16.25 -0.75 -17.45
CA SER A 385 15.51 -1.56 -18.43
C SER A 385 15.18 -2.96 -17.92
N ASP A 386 16.10 -3.56 -17.17
CA ASP A 386 16.02 -4.96 -16.74
C ASP A 386 14.90 -5.16 -15.72
N THR A 387 14.71 -4.17 -14.84
CA THR A 387 13.65 -4.17 -13.84
C THR A 387 12.42 -3.39 -14.30
N ALA A 388 12.52 -2.64 -15.40
CA ALA A 388 11.53 -1.66 -15.86
C ALA A 388 11.03 -0.78 -14.69
N THR A 389 11.96 -0.16 -13.98
CA THR A 389 11.67 0.73 -12.84
C THR A 389 12.61 1.94 -12.84
N PHE A 390 12.20 3.00 -12.16
CA PHE A 390 13.09 4.10 -11.79
C PHE A 390 13.78 3.81 -10.47
N THR A 391 15.10 3.99 -10.44
CA THR A 391 15.89 3.91 -9.20
C THR A 391 16.42 5.28 -8.87
N TYR A 392 16.31 5.67 -7.61
CA TYR A 392 16.89 6.90 -7.09
C TYR A 392 18.41 6.88 -7.26
N VAL A 393 18.97 7.97 -7.80
CA VAL A 393 20.41 8.09 -8.06
C VAL A 393 21.05 9.10 -7.12
N ALA A 394 20.55 10.32 -7.10
CA ALA A 394 21.15 11.42 -6.35
C ALA A 394 20.16 12.59 -6.18
N SER A 395 20.47 13.53 -5.28
CA SER A 395 19.87 14.87 -5.30
C SER A 395 20.88 16.00 -5.51
N ASN A 396 20.39 17.14 -5.98
CA ASN A 396 21.14 18.37 -6.16
C ASN A 396 20.42 19.58 -5.53
N PRO A 397 20.95 20.20 -4.46
CA PRO A 397 22.13 19.73 -3.71
C PRO A 397 21.90 18.35 -3.07
N PRO A 398 22.97 17.59 -2.77
CA PRO A 398 22.83 16.30 -2.11
C PRO A 398 22.25 16.48 -0.71
N THR A 399 21.35 15.60 -0.30
CA THR A 399 20.81 15.55 1.05
C THR A 399 21.90 15.20 2.06
N GLN A 400 21.69 15.54 3.34
CA GLN A 400 22.60 15.15 4.43
C GLN A 400 22.84 13.63 4.45
N ALA A 401 21.80 12.82 4.18
CA ALA A 401 21.93 11.37 4.14
C ALA A 401 22.85 10.89 3.01
N GLU A 402 22.76 11.50 1.82
CA GLU A 402 23.63 11.16 0.69
C GLU A 402 25.06 11.64 0.91
N GLN A 403 25.25 12.82 1.49
CA GLN A 403 26.56 13.32 1.87
C GLN A 403 27.23 12.36 2.86
N ILE A 404 26.49 11.88 3.87
CA ILE A 404 26.97 10.86 4.81
C ILE A 404 27.30 9.56 4.07
N GLY A 405 26.43 9.07 3.20
CA GLY A 405 26.68 7.86 2.41
C GLY A 405 27.94 7.96 1.55
N HIS A 406 28.18 9.13 0.95
CA HIS A 406 29.39 9.40 0.17
C HIS A 406 30.64 9.46 1.05
N ILE A 407 30.58 10.13 2.21
CA ILE A 407 31.65 10.10 3.24
C ILE A 407 32.01 8.65 3.59
N GLU A 408 31.03 7.78 3.80
CA GLU A 408 31.28 6.39 4.15
C GLU A 408 31.91 5.58 3.01
N GLN A 409 31.54 5.85 1.76
CA GLN A 409 32.22 5.27 0.60
C GLN A 409 33.69 5.69 0.54
N LEU A 410 33.98 6.98 0.79
CA LEU A 410 35.35 7.50 0.83
C LEU A 410 36.18 6.77 1.90
N ILE A 411 35.61 6.57 3.09
CA ILE A 411 36.30 5.89 4.21
C ILE A 411 36.46 4.39 3.94
N PHE A 412 35.37 3.68 3.66
CA PHE A 412 35.35 2.22 3.75
C PHE A 412 35.60 1.49 2.43
N GLN A 413 35.41 2.16 1.29
CA GLN A 413 35.57 1.53 -0.03
C GLN A 413 36.77 2.10 -0.79
N GLN A 414 36.98 3.41 -0.71
CA GLN A 414 37.98 4.10 -1.53
C GLN A 414 39.25 4.41 -0.75
N SER A 415 39.19 4.39 0.59
CA SER A 415 40.28 4.80 1.48
C SER A 415 40.79 6.22 1.22
N ASP A 416 39.93 7.11 0.73
CA ASP A 416 40.23 8.54 0.53
C ASP A 416 39.85 9.35 1.77
N TYR A 417 40.67 9.19 2.81
CA TYR A 417 40.40 9.77 4.12
C TYR A 417 40.53 11.30 4.14
N GLN A 418 41.33 11.90 3.25
CA GLN A 418 41.52 13.36 3.20
C GLN A 418 40.27 14.05 2.67
N GLU A 419 39.68 13.52 1.59
CA GLU A 419 38.41 14.02 1.08
C GLU A 419 37.28 13.78 2.10
N ALA A 420 37.25 12.62 2.76
CA ALA A 420 36.28 12.33 3.82
C ALA A 420 36.38 13.35 4.98
N ILE A 421 37.59 13.71 5.43
CA ILE A 421 37.80 14.75 6.45
C ILE A 421 37.19 16.08 6.00
N ALA A 422 37.51 16.52 4.77
CA ALA A 422 37.02 17.78 4.24
C ALA A 422 35.49 17.82 4.19
N GLN A 423 34.86 16.74 3.72
CA GLN A 423 33.41 16.65 3.61
C GLN A 423 32.71 16.57 4.98
N ILE A 424 33.26 15.79 5.94
CA ILE A 424 32.71 15.74 7.30
C ILE A 424 32.78 17.12 7.96
N GLN A 425 33.91 17.82 7.85
CA GLN A 425 34.06 19.17 8.40
C GLN A 425 33.11 20.17 7.77
N ALA A 426 32.95 20.13 6.44
CA ALA A 426 32.00 20.97 5.73
C ALA A 426 30.57 20.74 6.24
N LEU A 427 30.18 19.47 6.40
CA LEU A 427 28.85 19.09 6.87
C LEU A 427 28.60 19.52 8.33
N LEU A 428 29.56 19.28 9.22
CA LEU A 428 29.50 19.75 10.61
C LEU A 428 29.43 21.29 10.71
N THR A 429 30.07 22.01 9.78
CA THR A 429 30.04 23.48 9.74
C THR A 429 28.71 24.02 9.21
N GLN A 430 28.09 23.32 8.24
CA GLN A 430 26.76 23.66 7.73
C GLN A 430 25.66 23.46 8.78
N GLY A 431 25.90 22.58 9.74
CA GLY A 431 24.96 22.21 10.79
C GLY A 431 24.26 20.89 10.48
N ILE A 432 24.15 20.02 11.49
CA ILE A 432 23.51 18.71 11.37
C ILE A 432 22.04 18.82 11.73
N VAL A 433 21.17 18.31 10.86
CA VAL A 433 19.76 18.09 11.18
C VAL A 433 19.63 16.68 11.74
N GLU A 434 19.41 16.56 13.04
CA GLU A 434 19.05 15.28 13.66
C GLU A 434 17.64 14.88 13.21
N PRO A 435 17.42 13.61 12.81
CA PRO A 435 16.09 13.16 12.42
C PRO A 435 15.14 13.31 13.61
N GLN A 436 14.11 14.16 13.46
CA GLN A 436 13.06 14.26 14.46
C GLN A 436 12.21 12.99 14.43
N ARG A 437 11.83 12.49 15.61
CA ARG A 437 10.78 11.46 15.69
C ARG A 437 9.49 12.03 15.09
N SER A 438 8.68 11.16 14.48
CA SER A 438 7.28 11.48 14.21
C SER A 438 6.64 12.06 15.47
N SER A 439 5.84 13.11 15.34
CA SER A 439 5.35 14.05 16.37
C SER A 439 4.74 13.50 17.67
N ASN A 440 4.68 12.19 17.88
CA ASN A 440 3.83 11.53 18.88
C ASN A 440 4.58 10.92 20.08
N GLU A 441 5.91 11.04 20.18
CA GLU A 441 6.66 10.42 21.28
C GLU A 441 7.42 11.43 22.15
N THR A 442 7.12 11.41 23.44
CA THR A 442 7.66 12.28 24.50
C THR A 442 9.10 11.96 24.94
N TYR A 443 9.74 10.97 24.31
CA TYR A 443 11.15 10.64 24.54
C TYR A 443 12.00 11.28 23.44
N ALA A 444 12.80 12.28 23.81
CA ALA A 444 13.87 12.77 22.94
C ALA A 444 14.92 11.66 22.81
N GLU A 445 15.05 11.07 21.62
CA GLU A 445 16.19 10.19 21.35
C GLU A 445 17.49 10.98 21.45
N PRO A 446 18.59 10.38 21.96
CA PRO A 446 19.89 11.02 21.92
C PRO A 446 20.30 11.29 20.47
N ALA A 447 20.95 12.43 20.21
CA ALA A 447 21.51 12.79 18.90
C ALA A 447 22.28 11.62 18.29
N ARG A 448 22.07 11.30 17.02
CA ARG A 448 22.65 10.12 16.35
C ARG A 448 23.59 10.48 15.21
N VAL A 449 23.30 11.53 14.46
CA VAL A 449 24.03 11.86 13.23
C VAL A 449 25.32 12.61 13.54
N GLU A 450 25.26 13.66 14.36
CA GLU A 450 26.44 14.45 14.72
C GLU A 450 27.52 13.62 15.44
N PRO A 451 27.22 12.83 16.50
CA PRO A 451 28.24 12.01 17.14
C PRO A 451 28.83 10.95 16.21
N ARG A 452 28.06 10.42 15.25
CA ARG A 452 28.58 9.51 14.21
C ARG A 452 29.62 10.21 13.34
N LEU A 453 29.28 11.37 12.79
CA LEU A 453 30.16 12.13 11.90
C LEU A 453 31.45 12.55 12.61
N ARG A 454 31.36 13.04 13.86
CA ARG A 454 32.54 13.39 14.65
C ARG A 454 33.40 12.16 14.99
N TYR A 455 32.80 11.00 15.21
CA TYR A 455 33.55 9.75 15.38
C TYR A 455 34.27 9.32 14.10
N LEU A 456 33.57 9.38 12.95
CA LEU A 456 34.17 9.11 11.64
C LEU A 456 35.31 10.08 11.32
N LEU A 457 35.19 11.35 11.72
CA LEU A 457 36.25 12.35 11.59
C LEU A 457 37.51 11.94 12.38
N GLY A 458 37.35 11.53 13.64
CA GLY A 458 38.45 11.00 14.45
C GLY A 458 39.10 9.76 13.82
N LEU A 459 38.29 8.87 13.24
CA LEU A 459 38.78 7.69 12.52
C LEU A 459 39.60 8.07 11.28
N CYS A 460 39.17 9.05 10.49
CA CYS A 460 39.91 9.48 9.32
C CYS A 460 41.25 10.13 9.70
N TYR A 461 41.29 10.93 10.77
CA TYR A 461 42.54 11.48 11.30
C TYR A 461 43.49 10.39 11.77
N GLU A 462 42.98 9.38 12.49
CA GLU A 462 43.78 8.22 12.92
C GLU A 462 44.37 7.47 11.71
N LEU A 463 43.56 7.22 10.68
CA LEU A 463 43.97 6.49 9.47
C LEU A 463 44.95 7.28 8.59
N THR A 464 44.99 8.61 8.72
CA THR A 464 45.96 9.48 8.01
C THR A 464 47.22 9.76 8.83
N GLY A 465 47.29 9.28 10.08
CA GLY A 465 48.43 9.48 10.97
C GLY A 465 48.42 10.82 11.73
N ASP A 466 47.32 11.56 11.69
CA ASP A 466 47.16 12.82 12.42
C ASP A 466 46.59 12.55 13.83
N ALA A 467 47.47 12.07 14.71
CA ALA A 467 47.10 11.62 16.05
C ALA A 467 46.47 12.72 16.92
N ASP A 468 46.96 13.96 16.81
CA ASP A 468 46.48 15.08 17.63
C ASP A 468 45.02 15.42 17.29
N ASN A 469 44.70 15.50 16.00
CA ASN A 469 43.32 15.77 15.56
C ASN A 469 42.39 14.57 15.79
N ALA A 470 42.90 13.33 15.70
CA ALA A 470 42.14 12.14 16.05
C ALA A 470 41.69 12.16 17.52
N VAL A 471 42.63 12.44 18.43
CA VAL A 471 42.36 12.56 19.88
C VAL A 471 41.36 13.67 20.15
N ALA A 472 41.53 14.84 19.52
CA ALA A 472 40.61 15.96 19.69
C ALA A 472 39.18 15.61 19.26
N ALA A 473 39.03 14.97 18.10
CA ALA A 473 37.72 14.56 17.58
C ALA A 473 37.05 13.50 18.47
N TYR A 474 37.79 12.45 18.88
CA TYR A 474 37.24 11.42 19.78
C TYR A 474 36.88 11.98 21.16
N TRP A 475 37.71 12.87 21.71
CA TRP A 475 37.41 13.52 22.99
C TRP A 475 36.13 14.35 22.89
N GLN A 476 35.93 15.07 21.79
CA GLN A 476 34.73 15.85 21.58
C GLN A 476 33.47 14.97 21.53
N VAL A 477 33.49 13.85 20.81
CA VAL A 477 32.34 12.92 20.80
C VAL A 477 32.02 12.43 22.21
N TRP A 478 33.04 12.04 22.97
CA TRP A 478 32.86 11.53 24.33
C TRP A 478 32.36 12.60 25.30
N HIS A 479 32.87 13.82 25.20
CA HIS A 479 32.50 14.94 26.07
C HIS A 479 31.07 15.45 25.78
N ASP A 480 30.74 15.66 24.50
CA ASP A 480 29.49 16.32 24.09
C ASP A 480 28.30 15.34 24.06
N PHE A 481 28.56 14.03 23.85
CA PHE A 481 27.52 12.99 23.69
C PHE A 481 27.77 11.75 24.55
N PRO A 482 27.97 11.88 25.89
CA PRO A 482 28.52 10.81 26.73
C PRO A 482 27.71 9.50 26.75
N ASP A 483 26.39 9.59 26.52
CA ASP A 483 25.47 8.44 26.53
C ASP A 483 25.26 7.82 25.15
N ASN A 484 25.91 8.34 24.10
CA ASN A 484 25.80 7.82 22.73
C ASN A 484 26.77 6.64 22.48
N LEU A 485 26.37 5.68 21.64
CA LEU A 485 27.21 4.51 21.26
C LEU A 485 28.56 4.91 20.64
N TYR A 486 28.61 6.01 19.88
CA TYR A 486 29.85 6.54 19.30
C TYR A 486 30.78 7.13 20.37
N ALA A 487 30.24 7.69 21.46
CA ALA A 487 31.05 8.15 22.59
C ALA A 487 31.70 7.01 23.36
N LEU A 488 30.99 5.88 23.53
CA LEU A 488 31.59 4.67 24.10
C LEU A 488 32.75 4.14 23.24
N SER A 489 32.58 4.19 21.92
CA SER A 489 33.61 3.80 20.96
C SER A 489 34.80 4.76 20.96
N ALA A 490 34.53 6.07 21.02
CA ALA A 490 35.55 7.11 21.12
C ALA A 490 36.36 6.99 22.41
N ARG A 491 35.71 6.73 23.55
CA ARG A 491 36.39 6.54 24.84
C ARG A 491 37.43 5.40 24.78
N ARG A 492 37.06 4.27 24.15
CA ARG A 492 38.00 3.15 23.95
C ARG A 492 39.20 3.50 23.08
N LYS A 493 39.04 4.41 22.12
CA LYS A 493 40.14 4.92 21.28
C LYS A 493 41.09 5.83 22.08
N LEU A 494 40.60 6.48 23.13
CA LEU A 494 41.37 7.37 24.00
C LEU A 494 42.03 6.66 25.19
N GLU A 495 41.61 5.44 25.50
CA GLU A 495 42.22 4.65 26.58
C GLU A 495 43.69 4.34 26.23
N PRO A 496 44.65 4.61 27.13
CA PRO A 496 46.03 4.25 26.89
C PRO A 496 46.12 2.74 26.71
N ILE A 497 46.69 2.29 25.59
CA ILE A 497 46.94 0.87 25.34
C ILE A 497 47.83 0.38 26.47
N ALA A 498 47.27 -0.43 27.37
CA ALA A 498 48.04 -1.09 28.41
C ALA A 498 49.12 -1.94 27.72
N PRO A 499 50.41 -1.76 28.08
CA PRO A 499 51.53 -2.44 27.41
C PRO A 499 51.49 -3.96 27.55
#